data_AF-A0A1H0MAT6-F1
#
_entry.id   AF-A0A1H0MAT6-F1
#
_cell.length_a   1.000
_cell.length_b   1.000
_cell.length_c   1.000
_cell.angle_alpha   90.00
_cell.angle_beta   90.00
_cell.angle_gamma   90.00
#
_symmetry.space_group_name_H-M   'P 1'
#
loop_
_entity.id
_entity.type
_entity.pdbx_description
1 polymer ?
#
loop_
_entity_poly.entity_id
_entity_poly.type
_entity_poly.pdbx_seq_one_letter_code
_entity_poly.pdbx_strand_id
1 'polypeptide(L)'
;MGLIECLRLQQKRKKEAVKKGISRLGNLSGLFILYPLIFLMFYATMNDSKLPMVLSRMIFGLGLLIWIISLFLTIWDFLHNNQVLVGLSTYLMFIYGLFVGPIVSITAWGDGSLQFIILQEVSIILYPIIFSLIMAMVFTGRDGNFRFAKLRNIVGNIYIYIPVLMTVFGLLMSYLVSEYYVVYLFWGLAMFCSIMIDLAWYMALYPFRHKSDLAVASEVQSQAVDALSDTLQEKHFDKERFK
;
A
#
# COMPACT_ATOMS: atom_id res chain seq x y z
N MET A 1 -27.46 -12.36 13.78
CA MET A 1 -26.10 -12.08 13.30
C MET A 1 -25.69 -10.69 13.77
N GLY A 2 -24.70 -10.62 14.66
CA GLY A 2 -24.21 -9.34 15.21
C GLY A 2 -23.19 -8.66 14.28
N LEU A 3 -22.89 -7.39 14.53
CA LEU A 3 -21.90 -6.61 13.76
C LEU A 3 -20.54 -7.31 13.65
N ILE A 4 -20.06 -7.87 14.77
CA ILE A 4 -18.78 -8.60 14.84
C ILE A 4 -18.76 -9.79 13.86
N GLU A 5 -19.88 -10.48 13.74
CA GLU A 5 -20.01 -11.65 12.88
C GLU A 5 -20.03 -11.24 11.40
N CYS A 6 -20.71 -10.13 11.07
CA CYS A 6 -20.69 -9.57 9.72
C CYS A 6 -19.28 -9.14 9.32
N LEU A 7 -18.55 -8.46 10.21
CA LEU A 7 -17.16 -8.07 9.97
C LEU A 7 -16.24 -9.29 9.77
N ARG A 8 -16.41 -10.35 10.58
CA ARG A 8 -15.64 -11.60 10.40
C ARG A 8 -15.87 -12.24 9.04
N LEU A 9 -17.12 -12.30 8.56
CA LEU A 9 -17.42 -12.84 7.22
C LEU A 9 -16.78 -12.00 6.12
N GLN A 10 -16.81 -10.67 6.25
CA GLN A 10 -16.15 -9.79 5.28
C GLN A 10 -14.64 -9.98 5.27
N GLN A 11 -14.00 -10.04 6.44
CA GLN A 11 -12.56 -10.32 6.55
C GLN A 11 -12.19 -11.67 5.95
N LYS A 12 -13.00 -12.72 6.18
CA LYS A 12 -12.82 -14.04 5.57
C LYS A 12 -12.86 -13.96 4.05
N ARG A 13 -13.84 -13.26 3.47
CA ARG A 13 -13.95 -13.08 2.01
C ARG A 13 -12.81 -12.25 1.43
N LYS A 14 -12.40 -11.15 2.09
CA LYS A 14 -11.24 -10.36 1.66
C LYS A 14 -9.98 -11.23 1.63
N LYS A 15 -9.78 -12.06 2.67
CA LYS A 15 -8.69 -13.04 2.74
C LYS A 15 -8.72 -14.03 1.59
N GLU A 16 -9.89 -14.58 1.23
CA GLU A 16 -10.06 -15.53 0.11
C GLU A 16 -9.91 -14.85 -1.27
N ALA A 17 -10.24 -13.55 -1.37
CA ALA A 17 -10.15 -12.81 -2.62
C ALA A 17 -8.71 -12.44 -3.01
N VAL A 18 -7.77 -12.41 -2.06
CA VAL A 18 -6.36 -12.14 -2.34
C VAL A 18 -5.74 -13.36 -3.01
N LYS A 19 -5.38 -13.21 -4.29
CA LYS A 19 -4.81 -14.28 -5.12
C LYS A 19 -3.29 -14.28 -5.17
N LYS A 20 -2.63 -13.23 -4.71
CA LYS A 20 -1.17 -13.06 -4.81
C LYS A 20 -0.63 -12.23 -3.66
N GLY A 21 0.55 -12.60 -3.18
CA GLY A 21 1.32 -11.80 -2.25
C GLY A 21 1.96 -10.57 -2.90
N ILE A 22 2.64 -9.76 -2.09
CA ILE A 22 3.33 -8.56 -2.56
C ILE A 22 4.47 -8.93 -3.53
N SER A 23 4.64 -8.11 -4.58
CA SER A 23 5.68 -8.26 -5.59
C SER A 23 7.04 -7.84 -5.04
N ARG A 24 8.08 -8.66 -5.26
CA ARG A 24 9.49 -8.31 -4.94
C ARG A 24 9.96 -7.04 -5.63
N LEU A 25 9.66 -6.93 -6.93
CA LEU A 25 10.02 -5.75 -7.71
C LEU A 25 9.28 -4.50 -7.20
N GLY A 26 8.02 -4.66 -6.82
CA GLY A 26 7.23 -3.61 -6.18
C GLY A 26 7.88 -3.15 -4.87
N ASN A 27 8.25 -4.09 -4.00
CA ASN A 27 8.94 -3.79 -2.74
C ASN A 27 10.27 -3.06 -2.97
N LEU A 28 11.10 -3.51 -3.92
CA LEU A 28 12.36 -2.84 -4.27
C LEU A 28 12.14 -1.41 -4.76
N SER A 29 11.14 -1.19 -5.62
CA SER A 29 10.77 0.15 -6.09
C SER A 29 10.30 1.04 -4.94
N GLY A 30 9.53 0.47 -4.00
CA GLY A 30 9.14 1.15 -2.77
C GLY A 30 10.36 1.55 -1.95
N LEU A 31 11.27 0.60 -1.73
CA LEU A 31 12.42 0.73 -0.83
C LEU A 31 13.50 1.71 -1.30
N PHE A 32 13.76 1.72 -2.60
CA PHE A 32 14.87 2.50 -3.17
C PHE A 32 14.43 3.76 -3.92
N ILE A 33 13.14 3.91 -4.24
CA ILE A 33 12.64 5.05 -5.01
C ILE A 33 11.57 5.81 -4.23
N LEU A 34 10.42 5.18 -3.95
CA LEU A 34 9.27 5.90 -3.38
C LEU A 34 9.50 6.31 -1.92
N TYR A 35 10.01 5.38 -1.09
CA TYR A 35 10.23 5.61 0.32
C TYR A 35 11.29 6.69 0.58
N PRO A 36 12.49 6.63 -0.04
CA PRO A 36 13.49 7.68 0.14
C PRO A 36 12.98 9.05 -0.34
N LEU A 37 12.22 9.08 -1.44
CA LEU A 37 11.63 10.33 -1.95
C LEU A 37 10.72 10.99 -0.91
N ILE A 38 9.74 10.26 -0.36
CA ILE A 38 8.82 10.78 0.65
C ILE A 38 9.58 11.17 1.93
N PHE A 39 10.53 10.33 2.36
CA PHE A 39 11.34 10.56 3.54
C PHE A 39 12.20 11.84 3.42
N LEU A 40 12.82 12.06 2.26
CA LEU A 40 13.62 13.26 1.99
C LEU A 40 12.74 14.51 1.87
N MET A 41 11.56 14.42 1.26
CA MET A 41 10.62 15.55 1.26
C MET A 41 10.18 15.92 2.67
N PHE A 42 9.93 14.94 3.54
CA PHE A 42 9.66 15.20 4.95
C PHE A 42 10.83 15.87 5.64
N TYR A 43 12.04 15.34 5.48
CA TYR A 43 13.24 15.95 6.05
C TYR A 43 13.45 17.40 5.58
N ALA A 44 13.20 17.69 4.31
CA ALA A 44 13.32 19.04 3.76
C ALA A 44 12.28 20.01 4.35
N THR A 45 11.06 19.53 4.59
CA THR A 45 9.92 20.36 5.04
C THR A 45 9.78 20.42 6.57
N MET A 46 10.38 19.50 7.33
CA MET A 46 10.06 19.33 8.77
C MET A 46 10.35 20.55 9.64
N ASN A 47 11.26 21.44 9.23
CA ASN A 47 11.59 22.67 9.96
C ASN A 47 10.58 23.80 9.70
N ASP A 48 9.91 23.78 8.56
CA ASP A 48 8.91 24.77 8.15
C ASP A 48 7.49 24.39 8.63
N SER A 49 7.35 23.16 9.14
CA SER A 49 6.08 22.67 9.67
C SER A 49 5.75 23.32 11.00
N LYS A 50 4.45 23.65 11.22
CA LYS A 50 3.97 24.07 12.55
C LYS A 50 3.86 22.90 13.54
N LEU A 51 4.28 21.69 13.16
CA LEU A 51 4.42 20.55 14.06
C LEU A 51 5.45 20.86 15.16
N PRO A 52 5.22 20.42 16.41
CA PRO A 52 6.24 20.51 17.44
C PRO A 52 7.53 19.82 17.01
N MET A 53 8.67 20.50 17.12
CA MET A 53 9.96 19.98 16.66
C MET A 53 10.33 18.61 17.24
N VAL A 54 9.93 18.35 18.50
CA VAL A 54 10.10 17.04 19.14
C VAL A 54 9.36 15.95 18.38
N LEU A 55 8.11 16.22 17.97
CA LEU A 55 7.28 15.27 17.23
C LEU A 55 7.82 15.07 15.81
N SER A 56 8.24 16.14 15.13
CA SER A 56 8.92 16.04 13.82
C SER A 56 10.17 15.15 13.87
N ARG A 57 11.01 15.33 14.90
CA ARG A 57 12.21 14.49 15.11
C ARG A 57 11.86 13.03 15.42
N MET A 58 10.80 12.77 16.16
CA MET A 58 10.31 11.40 16.41
C MET A 58 9.83 10.74 15.11
N ILE A 59 9.05 11.44 14.29
CA ILE A 59 8.58 10.93 12.99
C ILE A 59 9.76 10.65 12.06
N PHE A 60 10.76 11.54 12.03
CA PHE A 60 11.98 11.33 11.26
C PHE A 60 12.74 10.08 11.72
N GLY A 61 12.95 9.93 13.04
CA GLY A 61 13.62 8.76 13.62
C GLY A 61 12.88 7.45 13.34
N LEU A 62 11.54 7.46 13.45
CA LEU A 62 10.70 6.32 13.09
C LEU A 62 10.81 5.97 11.61
N GLY A 63 10.88 6.98 10.73
CA GLY A 63 11.11 6.76 9.31
C GLY A 63 12.44 6.07 9.03
N LEU A 64 13.52 6.60 9.59
CA LEU A 64 14.84 6.00 9.43
C LEU A 64 14.88 4.55 9.94
N LEU A 65 14.25 4.29 11.08
CA LEU A 65 14.12 2.94 11.64
C LEU A 65 13.31 2.01 10.72
N ILE A 66 12.16 2.46 10.20
CA ILE A 66 11.32 1.69 9.27
C ILE A 66 12.10 1.37 7.99
N TRP A 67 12.88 2.31 7.49
CA TRP A 67 13.68 2.10 6.29
C TRP A 67 14.75 1.04 6.50
N ILE A 68 15.51 1.13 7.60
CA ILE A 68 16.54 0.16 7.96
C ILE A 68 15.93 -1.23 8.17
N ILE A 69 14.82 -1.33 8.91
CA ILE A 69 14.11 -2.62 9.08
C ILE A 69 13.65 -3.17 7.74
N SER A 70 13.09 -2.33 6.86
CA SER A 70 12.63 -2.73 5.53
C SER A 70 13.78 -3.22 4.65
N LEU A 71 14.96 -2.60 4.73
CA LEU A 71 16.18 -3.08 4.09
C LEU A 71 16.58 -4.47 4.60
N PHE A 72 16.66 -4.67 5.91
CA PHE A 72 16.97 -5.97 6.50
C PHE A 72 15.96 -7.05 6.12
N LEU A 73 14.66 -6.75 6.17
CA LEU A 73 13.60 -7.66 5.77
C LEU A 73 13.74 -8.07 4.29
N THR A 74 14.08 -7.11 3.43
CA THR A 74 14.27 -7.36 2.00
C THR A 74 15.51 -8.21 1.73
N ILE A 75 16.64 -7.90 2.38
CA ILE A 75 17.87 -8.71 2.28
C ILE A 75 17.62 -10.14 2.77
N TRP A 76 16.93 -10.29 3.88
CA TRP A 76 16.61 -11.61 4.42
C TRP A 76 15.65 -12.40 3.52
N ASP A 77 14.69 -11.74 2.86
CA ASP A 77 13.89 -12.39 1.81
C ASP A 77 14.78 -12.92 0.68
N PHE A 78 15.75 -12.13 0.19
CA PHE A 78 16.65 -12.61 -0.86
C PHE A 78 17.48 -13.82 -0.44
N LEU A 79 17.92 -13.87 0.82
CA LEU A 79 18.73 -14.97 1.34
C LEU A 79 17.90 -16.24 1.61
N HIS A 80 16.65 -16.09 2.07
CA HIS A 80 15.83 -17.21 2.54
C HIS A 80 14.56 -17.46 1.71
N ASN A 81 14.41 -16.75 0.59
CA ASN A 81 13.26 -16.82 -0.32
C ASN A 81 11.89 -16.69 0.40
N ASN A 82 11.82 -15.86 1.45
CA ASN A 82 10.62 -15.74 2.29
C ASN A 82 9.78 -14.49 1.96
N GLN A 83 8.82 -14.68 1.06
CA GLN A 83 7.95 -13.62 0.54
C GLN A 83 7.11 -12.89 1.60
N VAL A 84 6.95 -13.45 2.81
CA VAL A 84 6.31 -12.73 3.94
C VAL A 84 7.09 -11.45 4.27
N LEU A 85 8.42 -11.51 4.25
CA LEU A 85 9.27 -10.40 4.68
C LEU A 85 9.20 -9.23 3.71
N VAL A 86 9.08 -9.53 2.41
CA VAL A 86 8.71 -8.56 1.36
C VAL A 86 7.38 -7.92 1.68
N GLY A 87 6.40 -8.76 2.04
CA GLY A 87 5.08 -8.34 2.46
C GLY A 87 5.11 -7.31 3.59
N LEU A 88 5.81 -7.66 4.67
CA LEU A 88 5.94 -6.83 5.86
C LEU A 88 6.72 -5.55 5.58
N SER A 89 7.81 -5.63 4.82
CA SER A 89 8.60 -4.48 4.41
C SER A 89 7.76 -3.46 3.63
N THR A 90 7.05 -3.90 2.60
CA THR A 90 6.18 -3.03 1.81
C THR A 90 5.08 -2.42 2.67
N TYR A 91 4.47 -3.21 3.57
CA TYR A 91 3.41 -2.73 4.45
C TYR A 91 3.87 -1.62 5.41
N LEU A 92 5.04 -1.79 6.04
CA LEU A 92 5.62 -0.77 6.93
C LEU A 92 5.93 0.53 6.18
N MET A 93 6.56 0.42 5.00
CA MET A 93 6.85 1.57 4.15
C MET A 93 5.58 2.29 3.71
N PHE A 94 4.53 1.53 3.36
CA PHE A 94 3.25 2.07 2.92
C PHE A 94 2.53 2.84 4.02
N ILE A 95 2.48 2.31 5.25
CA ILE A 95 1.91 3.02 6.41
C ILE A 95 2.64 4.33 6.67
N TYR A 96 3.98 4.28 6.66
CA TYR A 96 4.78 5.49 6.89
C TYR A 96 4.49 6.55 5.83
N GLY A 97 4.45 6.18 4.56
CA GLY A 97 4.12 7.09 3.47
C GLY A 97 2.74 7.72 3.60
N LEU A 98 1.74 6.93 4.03
CA LEU A 98 0.38 7.43 4.27
C LEU A 98 0.30 8.44 5.41
N PHE A 99 1.09 8.26 6.46
CA PHE A 99 1.13 9.15 7.61
C PHE A 99 1.95 10.42 7.37
N VAL A 100 2.98 10.34 6.53
CA VAL A 100 3.89 11.48 6.30
C VAL A 100 3.47 12.32 5.10
N GLY A 101 2.85 11.72 4.08
CA GLY A 101 2.40 12.42 2.87
C GLY A 101 1.54 13.67 3.15
N PRO A 102 0.50 13.59 3.99
CA PRO A 102 -0.33 14.73 4.38
C PRO A 102 0.48 15.85 5.04
N ILE A 103 1.37 15.51 5.97
CA ILE A 103 2.25 16.47 6.67
C ILE A 103 3.15 17.21 5.68
N VAL A 104 3.79 16.48 4.77
CA VAL A 104 4.63 17.05 3.71
C VAL A 104 3.81 17.96 2.82
N SER A 105 2.62 17.51 2.40
CA SER A 105 1.78 18.27 1.47
C SER A 105 1.35 19.63 2.04
N ILE A 106 0.90 19.67 3.30
CA ILE A 106 0.48 20.91 3.97
C ILE A 106 1.67 21.81 4.28
N THR A 107 2.83 21.23 4.57
CA THR A 107 4.00 22.02 4.91
C THR A 107 4.64 22.64 3.66
N ALA A 108 4.66 21.93 2.53
CA ALA A 108 5.27 22.41 1.29
C ALA A 108 4.36 23.34 0.48
N TRP A 109 3.04 23.08 0.44
CA TRP A 109 2.10 23.85 -0.40
C TRP A 109 0.99 24.53 0.39
N GLY A 110 0.85 24.22 1.67
CA GLY A 110 -0.13 24.84 2.57
C GLY A 110 0.48 25.90 3.48
N ASP A 111 -0.23 26.20 4.56
CA ASP A 111 0.22 27.12 5.60
C ASP A 111 0.86 26.41 6.80
N GLY A 112 1.14 25.11 6.69
CA GLY A 112 1.62 24.29 7.81
C GLY A 112 0.58 24.06 8.91
N SER A 113 -0.72 24.36 8.73
CA SER A 113 -1.73 24.30 9.80
C SER A 113 -1.85 22.92 10.43
N LEU A 114 -1.56 22.85 11.74
CA LEU A 114 -1.70 21.63 12.54
C LEU A 114 -3.13 21.08 12.53
N GLN A 115 -4.14 21.97 12.56
CA GLN A 115 -5.55 21.56 12.52
C GLN A 115 -5.88 20.85 11.20
N PHE A 116 -5.31 21.34 10.10
CA PHE A 116 -5.55 20.75 8.79
C PHE A 116 -4.81 19.42 8.63
N ILE A 117 -3.58 19.30 9.17
CA ILE A 117 -2.86 18.02 9.25
C ILE A 117 -3.67 17.00 10.04
N ILE A 118 -4.17 17.37 11.23
CA ILE A 118 -5.00 16.48 12.05
C ILE A 118 -6.26 16.03 11.29
N LEU A 119 -6.92 16.95 10.57
CA LEU A 119 -8.09 16.60 9.78
C LEU A 119 -7.77 15.57 8.68
N GLN A 120 -6.66 15.76 7.98
CA GLN A 120 -6.20 14.82 6.95
C GLN A 120 -5.91 13.45 7.56
N GLU A 121 -5.12 13.37 8.62
CA GLU A 121 -4.78 12.11 9.29
C GLU A 121 -6.03 11.39 9.81
N VAL A 122 -6.92 12.11 10.50
CA VAL A 122 -8.18 11.56 11.02
C VAL A 122 -9.02 11.01 9.88
N SER A 123 -9.11 11.72 8.76
CA SER A 123 -9.87 11.24 7.61
C SER A 123 -9.25 9.97 7.00
N ILE A 124 -7.92 9.91 6.84
CA ILE A 124 -7.19 8.77 6.29
C ILE A 124 -7.43 7.52 7.13
N ILE A 125 -7.49 7.66 8.46
CA ILE A 125 -7.75 6.57 9.40
C ILE A 125 -9.23 6.18 9.43
N LEU A 126 -10.15 7.16 9.57
CA LEU A 126 -11.57 6.89 9.75
C LEU A 126 -12.25 6.44 8.48
N TYR A 127 -11.82 6.91 7.31
CA TYR A 127 -12.45 6.59 6.03
C TYR A 127 -12.56 5.09 5.74
N PRO A 128 -11.46 4.29 5.79
CA PRO A 128 -11.53 2.85 5.56
C PRO A 128 -12.31 2.09 6.66
N ILE A 129 -12.31 2.61 7.90
CA ILE A 129 -13.08 2.04 9.02
C ILE A 129 -14.57 2.20 8.79
N ILE A 130 -15.01 3.43 8.50
CA ILE A 130 -16.42 3.76 8.22
C ILE A 130 -16.89 2.98 7.00
N PHE A 131 -16.08 2.94 5.94
CA PHE A 131 -16.39 2.17 4.73
C PHE A 131 -16.61 0.69 5.06
N SER A 132 -15.69 0.07 5.81
CA SER A 132 -15.81 -1.34 6.20
C SER A 132 -17.05 -1.61 7.05
N LEU A 133 -17.39 -0.70 7.96
CA LEU A 133 -18.57 -0.82 8.83
C LEU A 133 -19.88 -0.71 8.04
N ILE A 134 -19.98 0.25 7.11
CA ILE A 134 -21.13 0.40 6.21
C ILE A 134 -21.27 -0.84 5.34
N MET A 135 -20.15 -1.31 4.78
CA MET A 135 -20.16 -2.52 3.98
C MET A 135 -20.69 -3.71 4.79
N ALA A 136 -20.27 -3.86 6.05
CA ALA A 136 -20.68 -4.94 6.93
C ALA A 136 -22.17 -4.87 7.30
N MET A 137 -22.65 -3.70 7.73
CA MET A 137 -24.03 -3.56 8.23
C MET A 137 -25.08 -3.57 7.12
N VAL A 138 -24.80 -2.89 6.00
CA VAL A 138 -25.81 -2.66 4.95
C VAL A 138 -25.92 -3.87 4.03
N PHE A 139 -24.79 -4.51 3.71
CA PHE A 139 -24.77 -5.53 2.65
C PHE A 139 -24.68 -6.96 3.14
N THR A 140 -24.44 -7.21 4.43
CA THR A 140 -24.37 -8.58 4.97
C THR A 140 -25.74 -9.03 5.49
N GLY A 141 -26.26 -10.12 4.92
CA GLY A 141 -27.49 -10.80 5.33
C GLY A 141 -27.34 -11.47 6.70
N ARG A 142 -28.46 -11.75 7.36
CA ARG A 142 -28.44 -12.54 8.63
C ARG A 142 -27.98 -13.98 8.42
N ASP A 143 -28.03 -14.45 7.18
CA ASP A 143 -27.55 -15.74 6.66
C ASP A 143 -26.09 -15.68 6.17
N GLY A 144 -25.43 -14.51 6.29
CA GLY A 144 -24.07 -14.30 5.80
C GLY A 144 -23.95 -14.06 4.30
N ASN A 145 -25.04 -14.16 3.53
CA ASN A 145 -25.05 -13.85 2.10
C ASN A 145 -25.19 -12.36 1.85
N PHE A 146 -24.81 -11.88 0.66
CA PHE A 146 -24.99 -10.47 0.34
C PHE A 146 -26.46 -10.18 0.05
N ARG A 147 -27.05 -9.22 0.76
CA ARG A 147 -28.47 -8.85 0.58
C ARG A 147 -28.73 -8.24 -0.81
N PHE A 148 -27.80 -7.43 -1.30
CA PHE A 148 -27.95 -6.66 -2.54
C PHE A 148 -26.61 -6.50 -3.26
N ALA A 149 -26.21 -7.46 -4.09
CA ALA A 149 -24.93 -7.42 -4.80
C ALA A 149 -24.76 -6.17 -5.69
N LYS A 150 -25.82 -5.77 -6.40
CA LYS A 150 -25.82 -4.56 -7.25
C LYS A 150 -25.62 -3.28 -6.44
N LEU A 151 -26.36 -3.11 -5.34
CA LEU A 151 -26.25 -1.94 -4.47
C LEU A 151 -24.90 -1.89 -3.75
N ARG A 152 -24.37 -3.05 -3.34
CA ARG A 152 -23.02 -3.16 -2.76
C ARG A 152 -21.95 -2.64 -3.71
N ASN A 153 -22.02 -3.02 -4.99
CA ASN A 153 -21.06 -2.56 -5.98
C ASN A 153 -21.19 -1.05 -6.22
N ILE A 154 -22.42 -0.51 -6.27
CA ILE A 154 -22.66 0.94 -6.39
C ILE A 154 -22.05 1.68 -5.20
N VAL A 155 -22.33 1.26 -3.96
CA VAL A 155 -21.78 1.91 -2.75
C VAL A 155 -20.26 1.74 -2.69
N GLY A 156 -19.73 0.56 -2.98
CA GLY A 156 -18.28 0.34 -3.08
C GLY A 156 -17.62 1.30 -4.08
N ASN A 157 -18.23 1.49 -5.24
CA ASN A 157 -17.71 2.41 -6.26
C ASN A 157 -17.79 3.87 -5.81
N ILE A 158 -18.88 4.30 -5.17
CA ILE A 158 -19.01 5.67 -4.64
C ILE A 158 -17.89 5.98 -3.63
N TYR A 159 -17.58 5.04 -2.75
CA TYR A 159 -16.49 5.18 -1.78
C TYR A 159 -15.10 5.23 -2.42
N ILE A 160 -14.93 4.63 -3.60
CA ILE A 160 -13.70 4.80 -4.38
C ILE A 160 -13.69 6.14 -5.11
N TYR A 161 -14.83 6.59 -5.63
CA TYR A 161 -14.92 7.82 -6.40
C TYR A 161 -14.75 9.08 -5.57
N ILE A 162 -15.14 9.10 -4.29
CA ILE A 162 -15.00 10.31 -3.45
C ILE A 162 -13.52 10.77 -3.35
N PRO A 163 -12.55 9.91 -2.94
CA PRO A 163 -11.13 10.28 -2.95
C PRO A 163 -10.60 10.64 -4.34
N VAL A 164 -11.07 9.96 -5.39
CA VAL A 164 -10.65 10.23 -6.77
C VAL A 164 -11.14 11.61 -7.23
N LEU A 165 -12.40 11.96 -6.97
CA LEU A 165 -12.97 13.26 -7.28
C LEU A 165 -12.22 14.38 -6.56
N MET A 166 -11.87 14.15 -5.30
CA MET A 166 -11.05 15.08 -4.52
C MET A 166 -9.65 15.26 -5.14
N THR A 167 -9.03 14.17 -5.58
CA THR A 167 -7.73 14.19 -6.25
C THR A 167 -7.79 14.99 -7.55
N VAL A 168 -8.80 14.72 -8.39
CA VAL A 168 -9.02 15.42 -9.67
C VAL A 168 -9.33 16.89 -9.43
N PHE A 169 -10.16 17.21 -8.44
CA PHE A 169 -10.45 18.58 -8.06
C PHE A 169 -9.19 19.33 -7.61
N GLY A 170 -8.38 18.72 -6.73
CA GLY A 170 -7.12 19.29 -6.29
C GLY A 170 -6.16 19.54 -7.46
N LEU A 171 -6.06 18.59 -8.39
CA LEU A 171 -5.25 18.75 -9.60
C LEU A 171 -5.74 19.92 -10.46
N LEU A 172 -7.03 19.97 -10.79
CA LEU A 172 -7.59 21.04 -11.62
C LEU A 172 -7.42 22.41 -10.98
N MET A 173 -7.74 22.54 -9.69
CA MET A 173 -7.59 23.82 -8.98
C MET A 173 -6.13 24.21 -8.77
N SER A 174 -5.21 23.24 -8.66
CA SER A 174 -3.77 23.54 -8.57
C SER A 174 -3.25 24.22 -9.83
N TYR A 175 -3.76 23.79 -10.99
CA TYR A 175 -3.40 24.35 -12.28
C TYR A 175 -4.15 25.66 -12.59
N LEU A 176 -5.44 25.73 -12.23
CA LEU A 176 -6.32 26.84 -12.62
C LEU A 176 -6.33 28.02 -11.64
N VAL A 177 -6.04 27.79 -10.35
CA VAL A 177 -6.26 28.78 -9.29
C VAL A 177 -5.00 29.05 -8.48
N SER A 178 -4.42 28.02 -7.85
CA SER A 178 -3.28 28.20 -6.96
C SER A 178 -2.62 26.87 -6.60
N GLU A 179 -1.29 26.86 -6.50
CA GLU A 179 -0.51 25.71 -6.02
C GLU A 179 -0.94 25.21 -4.63
N TYR A 180 -1.61 26.03 -3.82
CA TYR A 180 -2.23 25.60 -2.56
C TYR A 180 -3.10 24.34 -2.72
N TYR A 181 -3.79 24.20 -3.85
CA TYR A 181 -4.71 23.08 -4.07
C TYR A 181 -4.01 21.73 -4.29
N VAL A 182 -2.68 21.72 -4.44
CA VAL A 182 -1.87 20.48 -4.42
C VAL A 182 -2.08 19.70 -3.11
N VAL A 183 -2.40 20.38 -2.01
CA VAL A 183 -2.74 19.74 -0.74
C VAL A 183 -3.97 18.82 -0.86
N TYR A 184 -5.00 19.22 -1.60
CA TYR A 184 -6.20 18.39 -1.79
C TYR A 184 -5.94 17.23 -2.75
N LEU A 185 -5.01 17.38 -3.70
CA LEU A 185 -4.55 16.29 -4.56
C LEU A 185 -3.93 15.17 -3.70
N PHE A 186 -2.94 15.52 -2.87
CA PHE A 186 -2.27 14.53 -2.02
C PHE A 186 -3.20 13.96 -0.96
N TRP A 187 -4.10 14.76 -0.42
CA TRP A 187 -5.10 14.27 0.53
C TRP A 187 -6.07 13.26 -0.12
N GLY A 188 -6.60 13.57 -1.31
CA GLY A 188 -7.44 12.64 -2.07
C GLY A 188 -6.70 11.33 -2.40
N LEU A 189 -5.43 11.41 -2.80
CA LEU A 189 -4.60 10.25 -3.09
C LEU A 189 -4.35 9.41 -1.82
N ALA A 190 -4.04 10.04 -0.69
CA ALA A 190 -3.82 9.36 0.58
C ALA A 190 -5.10 8.65 1.07
N MET A 191 -6.27 9.30 0.92
CA MET A 191 -7.57 8.71 1.21
C MET A 191 -7.89 7.51 0.31
N PHE A 192 -7.55 7.59 -0.98
CA PHE A 192 -7.72 6.45 -1.89
C PHE A 192 -6.82 5.28 -1.47
N CYS A 193 -5.55 5.57 -1.18
CA CYS A 193 -4.58 4.58 -0.73
C CYS A 193 -4.94 3.99 0.64
N SER A 194 -5.60 4.74 1.53
CA SER A 194 -5.97 4.24 2.87
C SER A 194 -7.00 3.11 2.82
N ILE A 195 -7.88 3.10 1.82
CA ILE A 195 -8.80 1.98 1.54
C ILE A 195 -8.02 0.69 1.27
N MET A 196 -6.82 0.80 0.71
CA MET A 196 -5.97 -0.33 0.34
C MET A 196 -5.12 -0.86 1.50
N ILE A 197 -5.09 -0.20 2.67
CA ILE A 197 -4.34 -0.67 3.85
C ILE A 197 -4.77 -2.09 4.24
N ASP A 198 -6.08 -2.33 4.31
CA ASP A 198 -6.63 -3.64 4.68
C ASP A 198 -6.24 -4.72 3.65
N LEU A 199 -6.29 -4.38 2.37
CA LEU A 199 -5.87 -5.27 1.29
C LEU A 199 -4.36 -5.56 1.36
N ALA A 200 -3.54 -4.53 1.56
CA ALA A 200 -2.09 -4.63 1.69
C ALA A 200 -1.70 -5.54 2.86
N TRP A 201 -2.42 -5.48 3.98
CA TRP A 201 -2.24 -6.38 5.11
C TRP A 201 -2.49 -7.86 4.74
N TYR A 202 -3.58 -8.13 4.01
CA TYR A 202 -3.87 -9.49 3.54
C TYR A 202 -2.84 -9.99 2.52
N MET A 203 -2.37 -9.13 1.62
CA MET A 203 -1.31 -9.44 0.65
C MET A 203 0.04 -9.69 1.33
N ALA A 204 0.40 -8.91 2.35
CA ALA A 204 1.65 -9.08 3.09
C ALA A 204 1.72 -10.44 3.78
N LEU A 205 0.61 -10.88 4.35
CA LEU A 205 0.47 -12.15 5.05
C LEU A 205 -0.02 -13.29 4.16
N TYR A 206 -0.11 -13.09 2.85
CA TYR A 206 -0.54 -14.13 1.90
C TYR A 206 0.37 -15.38 1.94
N PRO A 207 1.71 -15.26 1.97
CA PRO A 207 2.61 -16.41 1.94
C PRO A 207 2.49 -17.34 3.16
N PHE A 208 2.12 -16.81 4.34
CA PHE A 208 1.86 -17.65 5.52
C PHE A 208 0.67 -18.60 5.33
N ARG A 209 -0.32 -18.19 4.52
CA ARG A 209 -1.59 -18.89 4.36
C ARG A 209 -1.54 -19.91 3.22
N HIS A 210 -0.68 -19.67 2.22
CA HIS A 210 -0.60 -20.44 0.98
C HIS A 210 0.80 -21.03 0.77
N LYS A 211 1.40 -21.60 1.82
CA LYS A 211 2.72 -22.23 1.75
C LYS A 211 2.81 -23.30 0.65
N SER A 212 1.71 -24.02 0.39
CA SER A 212 1.59 -25.00 -0.70
C SER A 212 1.72 -24.37 -2.08
N ASP A 213 1.04 -23.24 -2.31
CA ASP A 213 0.98 -22.59 -3.64
C ASP A 213 2.33 -21.96 -3.99
N LEU A 214 3.09 -21.54 -2.99
CA LEU A 214 4.46 -21.05 -3.15
C LEU A 214 5.46 -22.16 -3.44
N ALA A 215 5.28 -23.35 -2.86
CA ALA A 215 6.09 -24.51 -3.16
C ALA A 215 5.90 -24.94 -4.62
N VAL A 216 4.65 -25.04 -5.08
CA VAL A 216 4.32 -25.39 -6.47
C VAL A 216 4.81 -24.33 -7.46
N ALA A 217 4.63 -23.04 -7.17
CA ALA A 217 5.13 -21.97 -8.04
C ALA A 217 6.67 -21.98 -8.14
N SER A 218 7.37 -22.27 -7.03
CA SER A 218 8.83 -22.43 -7.01
C SER A 218 9.28 -23.64 -7.82
N GLU A 219 8.56 -24.75 -7.76
CA GLU A 219 8.88 -25.99 -8.48
C GLU A 219 8.68 -25.83 -9.99
N VAL A 220 7.57 -25.22 -10.40
CA VAL A 220 7.29 -24.90 -11.81
C VAL A 220 8.31 -23.88 -12.36
N GLN A 221 8.73 -22.91 -11.55
CA GLN A 221 9.77 -21.97 -11.95
C GLN A 221 11.14 -22.64 -12.07
N SER A 222 11.48 -23.58 -11.18
CA SER A 222 12.70 -24.40 -11.29
C SER A 222 12.67 -25.23 -12.57
N GLN A 223 11.58 -25.93 -12.83
CA GLN A 223 11.40 -26.74 -14.05
C GLN A 223 11.48 -25.91 -15.33
N ALA A 224 10.98 -24.68 -15.33
CA ALA A 224 11.10 -23.79 -16.48
C ALA A 224 12.54 -23.30 -16.71
N VAL A 225 13.29 -23.06 -15.64
CA VAL A 225 14.72 -22.70 -15.70
C VAL A 225 15.56 -23.90 -16.15
N ASP A 226 15.27 -25.09 -15.65
CA ASP A 226 15.93 -26.33 -16.05
C ASP A 226 15.65 -26.65 -17.51
N ALA A 227 14.39 -26.58 -17.96
CA ALA A 227 14.03 -26.76 -19.37
C ALA A 227 14.72 -25.72 -20.27
N LEU A 228 14.84 -24.46 -19.84
CA LEU A 228 15.55 -23.43 -20.60
C LEU A 228 17.07 -23.70 -20.64
N SER A 229 17.65 -24.18 -19.54
CA SER A 229 19.05 -24.60 -19.46
C SER A 229 19.33 -25.77 -20.40
N ASP A 230 18.47 -26.79 -20.40
CA ASP A 230 18.58 -27.95 -21.28
C ASP A 230 18.46 -27.53 -22.76
N THR A 231 17.53 -26.64 -23.08
CA THR A 231 17.39 -26.11 -24.45
C THR A 231 18.62 -25.29 -24.89
N LEU A 232 19.28 -24.59 -23.96
CA LEU A 232 20.51 -23.85 -24.21
C LEU A 232 21.75 -24.75 -24.31
N GLN A 233 21.75 -25.92 -23.64
CA GLN A 233 22.80 -26.92 -23.78
C GLN A 233 22.65 -27.75 -25.06
N GLU A 234 21.42 -28.10 -25.47
CA GLU A 234 21.15 -28.77 -26.76
C GLU A 234 21.46 -27.87 -27.95
N LYS A 235 21.25 -26.56 -27.81
CA LYS A 235 21.86 -25.58 -28.71
C LYS A 235 23.33 -25.41 -28.34
N HIS A 236 24.15 -26.40 -28.68
CA HIS A 236 25.57 -26.20 -28.89
C HIS A 236 25.75 -24.99 -29.82
N PHE A 237 26.00 -23.81 -29.25
CA PHE A 237 26.50 -22.69 -30.00
C PHE A 237 27.83 -23.15 -30.58
N ASP A 238 27.82 -23.45 -31.88
CA ASP A 238 28.99 -23.85 -32.64
C ASP A 238 30.14 -22.91 -32.30
N LYS A 239 31.07 -23.44 -31.50
CA LYS A 239 32.31 -22.77 -31.09
C LYS A 239 33.23 -22.49 -32.29
N GLU A 240 32.81 -22.87 -33.50
CA GLU A 240 33.53 -22.69 -34.76
C GLU A 240 33.30 -21.34 -35.45
N ARG A 241 32.39 -20.47 -34.96
CA ARG A 241 32.20 -19.12 -35.54
C ARG A 241 33.24 -18.07 -35.11
N PHE A 242 34.21 -18.43 -34.28
CA PHE A 242 35.29 -17.55 -33.83
C PHE A 242 36.68 -18.18 -34.07
N LYS A 243 36.99 -18.53 -35.32
CA LYS A 243 38.36 -18.75 -35.79
C LYS A 243 38.72 -17.73 -36.85
#